data_AF-A0AAX1D3S6-F1
#
_entry.id   AF-A0AAX1D3S6-F1
#
_cell.length_a   1.000
_cell.length_b   1.000
_cell.length_c   1.000
_cell.angle_alpha   90.00
_cell.angle_beta   90.00
_cell.angle_gamma   90.00
#
_symmetry.space_group_name_H-M   'P 1'
#
loop_
_entity.id
_entity.type
_entity.pdbx_description
1 polymer ?
#
loop_
_entity_poly.entity_id
_entity_poly.type
_entity_poly.pdbx_seq_one_letter_code
_entity_poly.pdbx_strand_id
1 'polypeptide(L)' 'MSFRLARGSTMLLRRASGLRIECHAGALWLSEYRRPDDSVLQAGQSIIVGSDRDVVLSGLPDAQVALVSQVPQPLELLS' A
#
# COMPACT_ATOMS: atom_id res chain seq x y z
N MET A 1 7.24 -1.99 7.55
CA MET A 1 6.84 -0.90 8.47
C MET A 1 5.32 -0.89 8.56
N SER A 2 4.72 -0.68 9.73
CA SER A 2 3.26 -0.53 9.88
C SER A 2 2.89 0.80 10.55
N PHE A 3 1.71 1.31 10.24
CA PHE A 3 1.17 2.55 10.82
C PHE A 3 -0.35 2.61 10.69
N ARG A 4 -0.97 3.55 11.41
CA ARG A 4 -2.39 3.86 11.28
C ARG A 4 -2.57 5.16 10.50
N LEU A 5 -3.48 5.17 9.54
CA LEU A 5 -4.01 6.39 8.93
C LEU A 5 -5.37 6.67 9.56
N ALA A 6 -5.45 7.77 10.32
CA ALA A 6 -6.71 8.25 10.87
C ALA A 6 -7.47 9.08 9.83
N ARG A 7 -8.74 9.39 10.14
CA ARG A 7 -9.59 10.23 9.29
C ARG A 7 -8.90 11.53 8.92
N GLY A 8 -8.88 11.82 7.61
CA GLY A 8 -8.29 13.04 7.06
C GLY A 8 -6.76 13.06 7.05
N SER A 9 -6.09 11.99 7.52
CA SER A 9 -4.64 11.86 7.43
C SER A 9 -4.24 11.21 6.11
N THR A 10 -3.20 11.73 5.48
CA THR A 10 -2.64 11.19 4.24
C THR A 10 -1.15 10.89 4.39
N MET A 11 -0.67 9.88 3.67
CA MET A 11 0.76 9.61 3.53
C MET A 11 1.15 9.62 2.05
N LEU A 12 2.25 10.31 1.75
CA LEU A 12 2.87 10.29 0.41
C LEU A 12 4.01 9.27 0.40
N LEU A 13 3.92 8.29 -0.49
CA LEU A 13 4.99 7.35 -0.78
C LEU A 13 5.70 7.76 -2.07
N ARG A 14 7.01 7.95 -1.98
CA ARG A 14 7.89 8.20 -3.13
C ARG A 14 8.70 6.95 -3.44
N ARG A 15 8.92 6.66 -4.73
CA ARG A 15 9.67 5.48 -5.20
C ARG A 15 9.10 4.17 -4.62
N ALA A 16 7.78 4.02 -4.70
CA ALA A 16 7.09 2.88 -4.12
C ALA A 16 7.03 1.65 -5.03
N SER A 17 7.61 1.69 -6.24
CA SER A 17 7.62 0.56 -7.18
C SER A 17 8.13 -0.72 -6.50
N GLY A 18 7.38 -1.81 -6.65
CA GLY A 18 7.66 -3.11 -6.03
C GLY A 18 7.29 -3.20 -4.54
N LEU A 19 6.83 -2.12 -3.91
CA LEU A 19 6.34 -2.16 -2.53
C LEU A 19 4.97 -2.83 -2.47
N ARG A 20 4.83 -3.78 -1.55
CA ARG A 20 3.51 -4.35 -1.21
C ARG A 20 2.88 -3.52 -0.10
N ILE A 21 1.68 -3.03 -0.37
CA ILE A 21 0.85 -2.26 0.55
C ILE A 21 -0.29 -3.16 1.01
N GLU A 22 -0.42 -3.34 2.32
CA GLU A 22 -1.44 -4.20 2.92
C GLU A 22 -2.36 -3.38 3.83
N CYS A 23 -3.66 -3.59 3.71
CA CYS A 23 -4.67 -3.07 4.63
C CYS A 23 -5.01 -4.17 5.64
N HIS A 24 -4.56 -4.05 6.88
CA HIS A 24 -4.81 -5.05 7.92
C HIS A 24 -6.17 -4.86 8.60
N ALA A 25 -6.64 -3.60 8.71
CA ALA A 25 -7.95 -3.27 9.26
C ALA A 25 -8.47 -1.95 8.68
N GLY A 26 -9.79 -1.80 8.65
CA GLY A 26 -10.45 -0.62 8.07
C GLY A 26 -10.46 -0.64 6.54
N ALA A 27 -10.43 0.54 5.92
CA ALA A 27 -10.34 0.68 4.48
C ALA A 27 -9.33 1.75 4.08
N LEU A 28 -8.50 1.44 3.09
CA LEU A 28 -7.42 2.28 2.59
C LEU A 28 -7.73 2.70 1.16
N TRP A 29 -7.71 4.00 0.89
CA TRP A 29 -7.73 4.55 -0.46
C TRP A 29 -6.29 4.83 -0.92
N LEU A 30 -6.02 4.50 -2.17
CA LEU A 30 -4.74 4.67 -2.83
C LEU A 30 -4.96 5.38 -4.17
N SER A 31 -4.18 6.43 -4.40
CA SER A 31 -4.17 7.15 -5.66
C SER A 31 -2.75 7.29 -6.18
N GLU A 32 -2.55 6.99 -7.47
CA GLU A 32 -1.28 7.13 -8.15
C GLU A 32 -1.24 8.42 -8.98
N TYR A 33 -0.14 9.16 -8.91
CA TYR A 33 0.00 10.39 -9.68
C TYR A 33 -0.20 10.15 -11.19
N ARG A 34 -1.09 10.93 -11.83
CA ARG A 34 -1.47 10.79 -13.25
C ARG A 34 -2.04 9.41 -13.62
N ARG A 35 -2.64 8.69 -12.67
CA ARG A 35 -3.50 7.54 -12.94
C ARG A 35 -4.96 7.99 -12.76
N PRO A 36 -5.86 7.70 -13.71
CA PRO A 36 -7.26 8.12 -13.60
C PRO A 36 -8.02 7.31 -12.55
N ASP A 37 -7.59 6.07 -12.31
CA ASP A 37 -8.26 5.14 -11.42
C ASP A 37 -7.55 5.07 -10.07
N ASP A 38 -8.34 5.18 -9.01
CA ASP A 38 -7.91 4.90 -7.65
C ASP A 38 -8.17 3.44 -7.28
N SER A 39 -7.48 2.97 -6.23
CA SER A 39 -7.74 1.68 -5.61
C SER A 39 -8.24 1.85 -4.19
N VAL A 40 -9.20 1.01 -3.79
CA VAL A 40 -9.64 0.90 -2.39
C VAL A 40 -9.36 -0.51 -1.91
N LEU A 41 -8.59 -0.63 -0.83
CA LEU A 41 -8.31 -1.88 -0.14
C LEU A 41 -9.12 -1.95 1.15
N GLN A 42 -9.97 -2.97 1.25
CA GLN A 42 -10.61 -3.40 2.48
C GLN A 42 -9.63 -4.19 3.36
N ALA A 43 -10.00 -4.41 4.62
CA ALA A 43 -9.23 -5.25 5.54
C ALA A 43 -8.93 -6.63 4.94
N GLY A 44 -7.67 -7.05 5.06
CA GLY A 44 -7.15 -8.29 4.48
C GLY A 44 -6.70 -8.16 3.01
N GLN A 45 -6.98 -7.04 2.34
CA GLN A 45 -6.57 -6.83 0.96
C GLN A 45 -5.18 -6.17 0.85
N SER A 46 -4.56 -6.36 -0.30
CA SER A 46 -3.22 -5.87 -0.59
C SER A 46 -3.04 -5.53 -2.06
N ILE A 47 -2.11 -4.65 -2.37
CA ILE A 47 -1.66 -4.39 -3.74
C ILE A 47 -0.14 -4.27 -3.79
N ILE A 48 0.45 -4.65 -4.93
CA ILE A 48 1.86 -4.34 -5.24
C ILE A 48 1.86 -3.12 -6.15
N VAL A 49 2.61 -2.09 -5.77
CA VAL A 49 2.74 -0.88 -6.60
C VAL A 49 3.60 -1.22 -7.82
N GLY A 50 2.98 -1.19 -9.00
CA GLY A 50 3.67 -1.53 -10.25
C GLY A 50 4.44 -0.37 -10.88
N SER A 51 4.12 0.87 -10.54
CA SER A 51 4.73 2.07 -11.14
C SER A 51 5.77 2.71 -10.21
N ASP A 52 6.63 3.57 -10.78
CA ASP A 52 7.60 4.40 -10.04
C ASP A 52 7.00 5.74 -9.59
N ARG A 53 5.71 5.94 -9.81
CA ARG A 53 4.99 7.18 -9.51
C ARG A 53 4.78 7.34 -8.01
N ASP A 54 4.57 8.59 -7.62
CA ASP A 54 4.16 8.92 -6.27
C ASP A 54 2.76 8.34 -5.98
N VAL A 55 2.61 7.73 -4.80
CA VAL A 55 1.36 7.13 -4.33
C VAL A 55 0.88 7.88 -3.09
N VAL A 56 -0.36 8.32 -3.08
CA VAL A 56 -1.02 8.89 -1.90
C VAL A 56 -1.88 7.82 -1.25
N LEU A 57 -1.72 7.66 0.06
CA LEU A 57 -2.53 6.78 0.90
C LEU A 57 -3.43 7.61 1.82
N SER A 58 -4.68 7.20 1.99
CA SER A 58 -5.64 7.80 2.93
C SER A 58 -6.54 6.75 3.58
N GLY A 59 -6.84 6.91 4.87
CA GLY A 59 -7.82 6.07 5.56
C GLY A 59 -9.26 6.44 5.23
N LEU A 60 -10.16 5.45 5.12
CA LEU A 60 -11.59 5.60 4.84
C LEU A 60 -12.48 4.87 5.89
N PRO A 61 -12.84 5.51 7.02
CA PRO A 61 -12.24 6.73 7.54
C PRO A 61 -10.87 6.47 8.18
N ASP A 62 -10.57 5.23 8.55
CA ASP A 62 -9.28 4.86 9.12
C ASP A 62 -8.80 3.51 8.56
N ALA A 63 -7.48 3.34 8.55
CA ALA A 63 -6.83 2.12 8.09
C ALA A 63 -5.62 1.78 8.95
N GLN A 64 -5.42 0.49 9.23
CA GLN A 64 -4.14 -0.04 9.68
C GLN A 64 -3.40 -0.58 8.46
N VAL A 65 -2.23 -0.01 8.18
CA VAL A 65 -1.49 -0.23 6.94
C VAL A 65 -0.13 -0.83 7.26
N ALA A 66 0.29 -1.80 6.45
CA ALA A 66 1.66 -2.28 6.43
C ALA A 66 2.30 -2.09 5.05
N LEU A 67 3.54 -1.63 5.05
CA LEU A 67 4.41 -1.53 3.89
C LEU A 67 5.46 -2.63 4.00
N VAL A 68 5.44 -3.53 3.03
CA VAL A 68 6.33 -4.70 2.94
C VAL A 68 7.19 -4.55 1.70
N SER A 69 8.49 -4.36 1.90
CA SER A 69 9.46 -4.37 0.79
C SER A 69 9.52 -5.77 0.21
N GLN A 70 9.24 -5.90 -1.08
CA GLN A 70 9.49 -7.14 -1.81
C GLN A 70 10.94 -7.14 -2.26
N VAL A 71 11.88 -7.39 -1.34
CA VAL A 71 13.20 -7.85 -1.78
C VAL A 71 12.98 -9.29 -2.25
N PRO A 72 13.39 -9.66 -3.48
CA PRO A 72 13.39 -11.07 -3.86
C PRO A 72 14.32 -11.80 -2.89
N GLN A 73 13.76 -12.56 -1.94
CA GLN A 73 14.51 -13.64 -1.34
C GLN A 73 14.57 -14.75 -2.38
N PRO A 74 15.75 -15.33 -2.67
CA PRO A 74 15.80 -16.58 -3.40
C PRO A 74 14.94 -17.57 -2.62
N LEU A 75 13.83 -18.00 -3.22
CA LEU A 75 13.08 -19.14 -2.73
C LEU A 75 13.94 -20.37 -3.03
N GLU A 76 14.77 -20.78 -2.08
CA GLU A 76 15.34 -22.12 -2.10
C GLU A 76 14.22 -23.09 -1.74
N LEU A 77 13.59 -23.68 -2.76
CA LEU A 77 12.79 -24.87 -2.58
C LEU A 77 13.73 -26.02 -2.27
N LEU A 78 13.85 -26.37 -0.99
CA LEU A 78 14.43 -27.65 -0.59
C LEU A 78 13.36 -28.72 -0.77
N SER A 79 13.60 -29.60 -1.74
CA SER A 79 12.83 -30.82 -2.02
C SER A 79 13.04 -31.87 -0.93
#